data_AF-A0A923ZWY8-F1
#
_entry.id   AF-A0A923ZWY8-F1
#
_cell.length_a   1.000
_cell.length_b   1.000
_cell.length_c   1.000
_cell.angle_alpha   90.00
_cell.angle_beta   90.00
_cell.angle_gamma   90.00
#
_symmetry.space_group_name_H-M   'P 1'
#
loop_
_entity.id
_entity.type
_entity.pdbx_description
1 polymer ?
#
loop_
_entity_poly.entity_id
_entity_poly.type
_entity_poly.pdbx_seq_one_letter_code
_entity_poly.pdbx_strand_id
1 'polypeptide(L)' 'MNSLLKHMPEIATSNVRKVVDTINKLAHDYDHIENLQVWSIIIKHLPLLKTEAVFLLSK' A
#
# COMPACT_ATOMS: atom_id res chain seq x y z
N MET A 1 -12.85 2.25 5.14
CA MET A 1 -11.99 1.89 6.30
C MET A 1 -11.42 0.51 6.05
N ASN A 2 -10.09 0.37 5.92
CA ASN A 2 -9.46 -0.89 5.56
C ASN A 2 -9.60 -1.94 6.67
N SER A 3 -10.21 -3.09 6.35
CA SER A 3 -10.50 -4.16 7.32
C SER A 3 -9.27 -4.99 7.70
N LEU A 4 -8.17 -4.89 6.95
CA LEU A 4 -6.96 -5.69 7.15
C LEU A 4 -6.36 -5.52 8.56
N LEU A 5 -6.21 -4.27 9.01
CA LEU A 5 -5.67 -3.95 10.33
C LEU A 5 -6.60 -4.37 11.49
N LYS A 6 -7.89 -4.56 11.21
CA LYS A 6 -8.85 -5.07 12.21
C LYS A 6 -8.69 -6.58 12.43
N HIS A 7 -8.38 -7.32 11.37
CA HIS A 7 -8.30 -8.79 11.41
C HIS A 7 -6.88 -9.29 11.68
N MET A 8 -5.87 -8.50 11.32
CA MET A 8 -4.46 -8.84 11.51
C MET A 8 -3.70 -7.63 12.08
N PRO A 9 -3.91 -7.31 13.37
CA PRO A 9 -3.23 -6.18 14.03
C PRO A 9 -1.70 -6.40 14.12
N GLU A 10 -1.25 -7.65 14.14
CA GLU A 10 0.16 -8.08 14.09
C GLU A 10 0.86 -7.69 12.77
N ILE A 11 0.09 -7.57 11.68
CA ILE A 11 0.55 -7.12 10.35
C ILE A 11 0.77 -5.60 10.31
N ALA A 12 0.69 -4.90 11.45
CA ALA A 12 0.98 -3.47 11.58
C ALA A 12 2.48 -3.14 11.38
N THR A 13 3.04 -3.56 10.25
CA THR A 13 4.24 -2.96 9.69
C THR A 13 3.86 -1.59 9.14
N SER A 14 4.77 -0.62 9.28
CA SER A 14 4.63 0.75 8.76
C SER A 14 4.17 0.79 7.29
N ASN A 15 4.45 -0.26 6.52
CA ASN A 15 4.14 -0.37 5.10
C ASN A 15 2.64 -0.52 4.81
N VAL A 16 1.89 -1.28 5.62
CA VAL A 16 0.44 -1.45 5.40
C VAL A 16 -0.28 -0.12 5.55
N ARG A 17 0.07 0.67 6.58
CA ARG A 17 -0.50 2.01 6.75
C ARG A 17 -0.17 2.93 5.59
N LYS A 18 1.09 2.94 5.12
CA LYS A 18 1.52 3.70 3.94
C LYS A 18 0.73 3.33 2.68
N VAL A 19 0.47 2.05 2.46
CA VAL A 19 -0.34 1.58 1.31
C VAL A 19 -1.77 2.11 1.40
N VAL A 20 -2.40 1.99 2.58
CA VAL A 20 -3.77 2.50 2.79
C VAL A 20 -3.83 4.01 2.58
N ASP A 21 -2.88 4.77 3.14
CA ASP A 21 -2.83 6.22 3.01
C ASP A 21 -2.59 6.64 1.55
N THR A 22 -1.74 5.91 0.82
CA THR A 22 -1.48 6.15 -0.60
C THR A 22 -2.74 5.92 -1.43
N ILE A 23 -3.49 4.84 -1.18
CA ILE A 23 -4.75 4.55 -1.87
C ILE A 23 -5.81 5.61 -1.54
N ASN A 24 -5.93 6.01 -0.28
CA ASN A 24 -6.86 7.07 0.12
C ASN A 24 -6.51 8.39 -0.58
N LYS A 25 -5.22 8.72 -0.67
CA LYS A 25 -4.77 9.92 -1.38
C LYS A 25 -5.06 9.84 -2.88
N LEU A 26 -4.77 8.71 -3.53
CA LEU A 26 -5.11 8.49 -4.94
C LEU A 26 -6.63 8.57 -5.20
N ALA A 27 -7.48 8.14 -4.28
CA ALA A 27 -8.91 8.20 -4.47
C ALA A 27 -9.50 9.61 -4.26
N HIS A 28 -8.89 10.42 -3.39
CA HIS A 28 -9.45 11.73 -2.99
C HIS A 28 -8.76 12.94 -3.63
N ASP A 29 -7.50 12.80 -4.04
CA ASP A 29 -6.61 13.92 -4.39
C ASP A 29 -5.85 13.66 -5.70
N TYR A 30 -6.42 12.82 -6.60
CA TYR A 30 -5.71 12.38 -7.82
C TYR A 30 -5.30 13.53 -8.75
N ASP A 31 -6.07 14.62 -8.78
CA ASP A 31 -5.77 15.80 -9.60
C ASP A 31 -4.47 16.52 -9.16
N HIS A 32 -4.06 16.33 -7.90
CA HIS A 32 -2.86 16.95 -7.33
C HIS A 32 -1.67 15.97 -7.20
N ILE A 33 -1.82 14.73 -7.68
CA ILE A 33 -0.74 13.74 -7.64
C ILE A 33 0.10 13.82 -8.90
N GLU A 34 1.40 13.98 -8.73
CA GLU A 34 2.33 14.02 -9.85
C GLU A 34 2.49 12.64 -10.49
N ASN A 35 2.51 12.59 -11.83
CA ASN A 35 2.72 11.35 -12.59
C ASN A 35 4.00 10.60 -12.18
N LEU A 36 5.06 11.32 -11.77
CA LEU A 36 6.30 10.72 -11.28
C LEU A 36 6.11 9.97 -9.95
N GLN A 37 5.24 10.47 -9.08
CA GLN A 37 4.90 9.79 -7.82
C GLN A 37 4.13 8.50 -8.12
N VAL A 38 3.13 8.55 -9.01
CA VAL A 38 2.41 7.35 -9.46
C VAL A 38 3.35 6.34 -10.10
N TRP A 39 4.24 6.80 -10.97
CA TRP A 39 5.24 5.95 -11.62
C TRP A 39 6.14 5.24 -10.60
N SER A 40 6.65 5.98 -9.60
CA SER A 40 7.44 5.41 -8.50
C SER A 40 6.68 4.33 -7.72
N ILE A 41 5.39 4.58 -7.44
CA ILE A 41 4.51 3.58 -6.80
C ILE A 41 4.45 2.30 -7.63
N ILE A 42 4.23 2.42 -8.95
CA ILE A 42 4.11 1.29 -9.85
C ILE A 42 5.40 0.48 -9.94
N ILE A 43 6.55 1.13 -10.16
CA ILE A 43 7.80 0.40 -10.45
C ILE A 43 8.53 -0.08 -9.20
N LYS A 44 8.33 0.59 -8.05
CA LYS A 44 9.12 0.34 -6.83
C LYS A 44 8.27 -0.26 -5.72
N HIS A 45 7.14 0.37 -5.42
CA HIS A 45 6.37 0.04 -4.22
C HIS A 45 5.42 -1.15 -4.43
N LEU A 46 4.77 -1.26 -5.60
CA LEU A 46 3.90 -2.40 -5.91
C LEU A 46 4.65 -3.75 -5.97
N PRO A 47 5.83 -3.88 -6.61
CA PRO A 47 6.57 -5.14 -6.61
C PRO A 47 7.01 -5.57 -5.21
N LEU A 48 7.46 -4.62 -4.39
CA LEU A 48 7.84 -4.89 -3.00
C LEU A 48 6.64 -5.38 -2.19
N LEU A 49 5.50 -4.70 -2.31
CA LEU A 49 4.26 -5.10 -1.64
C LEU A 49 3.81 -6.50 -2.07
N LYS A 50 3.93 -6.83 -3.36
CA LYS A 50 3.62 -8.17 -3.86
C LYS A 50 4.51 -9.23 -3.21
N THR A 51 5.82 -9.00 -3.10
CA THR A 51 6.75 -9.93 -2.43
C THR A 51 6.38 -10.12 -0.97
N GLU A 52 6.09 -9.05 -0.23
CA GLU A 52 5.65 -9.12 1.16
C GLU A 52 4.34 -9.92 1.31
N ALA A 53 3.36 -9.69 0.43
CA ALA A 53 2.10 -10.41 0.43
C ALA A 53 2.27 -11.91 0.14
N VAL A 54 3.09 -12.26 -0.86
CA VAL A 54 3.39 -13.67 -1.17
C VAL A 54 4.09 -14.35 0.01
N PHE A 55 5.06 -13.69 0.63
CA PHE A 55 5.73 -14.21 1.82
C PHE A 55 4.75 -14.51 2.96
N LEU A 56 3.83 -13.58 3.25
CA LEU A 56 2.82 -13.75 4.30
C LEU A 56 1.82 -14.88 3.99
N LEU A 57 1.46 -15.07 2.71
CA LEU A 57 0.56 -16.15 2.29
C LEU A 57 1.24 -17.53 2.22
N SER A 58 2.58 -17.57 2.18
CA SER A 58 3.37 -18.80 2.19
C SER A 58 3.73 -19.32 3.58
N LYS A 59 3.35 -18.59 4.63
CA LYS A 59 3.40 -19.03 6.03
C LYS A 59 2.10 -19.74 6.41
#